data_AF-A0A6B3CYU6-F1
#
_entry.id   AF-A0A6B3CYU6-F1
#
_cell.length_a   1.000
_cell.length_b   1.000
_cell.length_c   1.000
_cell.angle_alpha   90.00
_cell.angle_beta   90.00
_cell.angle_gamma   90.00
#
_symmetry.space_group_name_H-M   'P 1'
#
loop_
_entity.id
_entity.type
_entity.pdbx_description
1 polymer ?
#
loop_
_entity_poly.entity_id
_entity_poly.type
_entity_poly.pdbx_seq_one_letter_code
_entity_poly.pdbx_strand_id
1 'polypeptide(L)'
;VGWTPAFAKKGFFLPLDGTEALAEQDKFQPNLIEQAKYEGKTYGVPLVTDTLAFVYNKELFEKAGVEAPKTWDDLKKAAATIKDKTGVDGYWASTAG
;
A
#
# COMPACT_ATOMS: atom_id res chain seq x y z
N VAL A 1 1.79 3.17 8.02
CA VAL A 1 0.68 2.79 8.93
C VAL A 1 0.19 4.02 9.68
N GLY A 2 -1.08 4.43 9.55
CA GLY A 2 -1.57 5.75 9.97
C GLY A 2 -1.93 5.93 11.46
N TRP A 3 -1.89 4.87 12.26
CA TRP A 3 -2.32 4.87 13.66
C TRP A 3 -1.30 5.42 14.67
N THR A 4 -0.01 5.47 14.33
CA THR A 4 1.08 5.81 15.28
C THR A 4 0.88 7.19 15.91
N PRO A 5 0.60 8.26 15.14
CA PRO A 5 0.27 9.57 15.71
C PRO A 5 -0.95 9.56 16.63
N ALA A 6 -2.00 8.81 16.28
CA ALA A 6 -3.25 8.77 17.04
C ALA A 6 -3.06 8.13 18.42
N PHE A 7 -2.23 7.10 18.53
CA PHE A 7 -1.94 6.43 19.79
C PHE A 7 -0.87 7.17 20.62
N ALA A 8 0.13 7.74 19.96
CA ALA A 8 1.10 8.62 20.62
C ALA A 8 0.40 9.83 21.28
N LYS A 9 -0.52 10.49 20.57
CA LYS A 9 -1.33 11.60 21.11
C LYS A 9 -2.15 11.21 22.34
N LYS A 10 -2.64 9.97 22.40
CA LYS A 10 -3.39 9.43 23.56
C LYS A 10 -2.49 8.99 24.72
N GLY A 11 -1.17 9.06 24.56
CA GLY A 11 -0.21 8.63 25.56
C GLY A 11 -0.09 7.11 25.72
N PHE A 12 -0.54 6.33 24.73
CA PHE A 12 -0.47 4.86 24.79
C PHE A 12 0.92 4.32 24.44
N PHE A 13 1.77 5.14 23.82
CA PHE A 13 3.12 4.76 23.44
C PHE A 13 4.16 5.59 24.20
N LEU A 14 5.24 4.92 24.59
CA LEU A 14 6.45 5.56 25.07
C LEU A 14 7.29 6.00 23.87
N PRO A 15 7.97 7.15 23.94
CA PRO A 15 8.97 7.51 22.94
C PRO A 15 10.14 6.52 23.02
N LEU A 16 10.66 6.15 21.85
CA LEU A 16 11.76 5.20 21.70
C LEU A 16 13.13 5.89 21.55
N ASP A 17 13.15 7.23 21.48
CA ASP A 17 14.37 8.03 21.32
C ASP A 17 15.39 7.72 22.44
N GLY A 18 16.61 7.35 22.06
CA GLY A 18 17.68 6.98 23.01
C GLY A 18 17.58 5.55 23.57
N THR A 19 16.60 4.75 23.15
CA THR A 19 16.51 3.33 23.51
C THR A 19 17.21 2.43 22.49
N GLU A 20 17.54 1.20 22.90
CA GLU A 20 18.11 0.17 22.02
C GLU A 20 17.19 -0.22 20.85
N ALA A 21 15.88 0.05 20.97
CA ALA A 21 14.92 -0.21 19.90
C ALA A 21 15.22 0.57 18.61
N LEU A 22 15.91 1.72 18.71
CA LEU A 22 16.33 2.53 17.56
C LEU A 22 17.80 2.35 17.17
N ALA A 23 18.51 1.38 17.75
CA ALA A 23 19.92 1.15 17.47
C ALA A 23 20.21 0.86 15.98
N GLU A 24 19.23 0.32 15.26
CA GLU A 24 19.33 -0.02 13.85
C GLU A 24 18.49 0.87 12.92
N GLN A 25 18.05 2.05 13.39
CA GLN A 25 17.15 2.91 12.62
C GLN A 25 17.69 3.28 11.22
N ASP A 26 19.02 3.40 11.09
CA ASP A 26 19.70 3.74 9.84
C ASP A 26 19.67 2.60 8.81
N LYS A 27 19.25 1.38 9.19
CA LYS A 27 19.02 0.27 8.25
C LYS A 27 17.69 0.40 7.51
N PHE A 28 16.79 1.28 7.95
CA PHE A 28 15.49 1.50 7.33
C PHE A 28 15.51 2.67 6.37
N GLN A 29 14.60 2.66 5.40
CA GLN A 29 14.39 3.81 4.53
C GLN A 29 13.93 5.03 5.36
N PRO A 30 14.47 6.24 5.13
CA PRO A 30 14.17 7.41 5.97
C PRO A 30 12.68 7.72 6.09
N ASN A 31 11.92 7.55 5.00
CA ASN A 31 10.47 7.78 4.98
C ASN A 31 9.68 6.83 5.89
N LEU A 32 10.21 5.65 6.22
CA LEU A 32 9.58 4.70 7.14
C LEU A 32 9.78 5.13 8.59
N ILE A 33 10.95 5.67 8.92
CA ILE A 33 11.25 6.24 10.24
C ILE A 33 10.40 7.50 10.47
N GLU A 34 10.29 8.38 9.47
CA GLU A 34 9.44 9.58 9.57
C GLU A 34 7.97 9.24 9.82
N GLN A 35 7.45 8.17 9.21
CA GLN A 35 6.07 7.71 9.48
C GLN A 35 5.85 7.22 10.91
N ALA A 36 6.91 6.83 11.61
CA ALA A 36 6.85 6.41 13.00
C ALA A 36 6.99 7.57 14.00
N LYS A 37 7.16 8.82 13.52
CA LYS A 37 7.31 9.99 14.37
C LYS A 37 5.98 10.69 14.68
N TYR A 38 5.91 11.25 15.87
CA TYR A 38 4.85 12.16 16.29
C TYR A 38 5.49 13.29 17.13
N GLU A 39 5.18 14.55 16.80
CA GLU A 39 5.74 15.73 17.50
C GLU A 39 7.27 15.68 17.69
N GLY A 40 8.00 15.19 16.68
CA GLY A 40 9.46 15.13 16.67
C GLY A 40 10.08 13.96 17.43
N LYS A 41 9.28 13.08 18.05
CA LYS A 41 9.73 11.87 18.74
C LYS A 41 9.33 10.61 17.99
N THR A 42 10.11 9.56 18.14
CA THR A 42 9.90 8.28 17.44
C THR A 42 9.13 7.32 18.33
N TYR A 43 7.99 6.79 17.87
CA TYR A 43 7.09 5.95 18.67
C TYR A 43 6.94 4.52 18.13
N GLY A 44 7.71 4.15 17.10
CA GLY A 44 7.66 2.81 16.54
C GLY A 44 8.91 2.48 15.72
N VAL A 45 9.13 1.18 15.53
CA VAL A 45 10.17 0.63 14.64
C VAL A 45 9.46 0.03 13.42
N PRO A 46 9.88 0.35 12.18
CA PRO A 46 9.28 -0.25 10.99
C PRO A 46 9.42 -1.78 10.99
N LEU A 47 8.35 -2.48 10.64
CA LEU A 47 8.33 -3.94 10.52
C LEU A 47 8.09 -4.38 9.07
N VAL A 48 7.03 -3.85 8.46
CA VAL A 48 6.67 -4.08 7.07
C VAL A 48 6.25 -2.77 6.42
N THR A 49 6.35 -2.73 5.10
CA THR A 49 5.73 -1.71 4.26
C THR A 49 4.97 -2.42 3.15
N ASP A 50 3.90 -1.80 2.69
CA ASP A 50 3.13 -2.24 1.53
C ASP A 50 2.96 -1.07 0.55
N THR A 51 2.49 -1.41 -0.64
CA THR A 51 2.06 -0.44 -1.64
C THR A 51 0.95 -1.07 -2.47
N LEU A 52 0.13 -0.23 -3.10
CA LEU A 52 -0.86 -0.71 -4.06
C LEU A 52 -0.16 -1.14 -5.35
N ALA A 53 -0.46 -2.35 -5.80
CA ALA A 53 -0.01 -2.89 -7.07
C ALA A 53 -1.22 -3.32 -7.91
N PHE A 54 -1.13 -3.14 -9.23
CA PHE A 54 -2.10 -3.69 -10.16
C PHE A 54 -1.81 -5.18 -10.37
N VAL A 55 -2.66 -6.03 -9.82
CA VAL A 55 -2.59 -7.49 -9.98
C VAL A 55 -3.70 -7.94 -10.92
N TYR A 56 -3.38 -8.81 -11.88
CA TYR A 56 -4.32 -9.25 -12.91
C TYR A 56 -4.22 -10.76 -13.19
N ASN A 57 -5.31 -11.33 -13.69
CA ASN A 57 -5.36 -12.71 -14.16
C ASN A 57 -4.83 -12.78 -15.61
N LYS A 58 -3.66 -13.37 -15.80
CA LYS A 58 -3.00 -13.49 -17.12
C LYS A 58 -3.83 -14.28 -18.12
N GLU A 59 -4.42 -15.40 -17.72
CA GLU A 59 -5.25 -16.24 -18.61
C GLU A 59 -6.48 -15.48 -19.10
N LEU A 60 -7.09 -14.66 -18.24
CA LEU A 60 -8.24 -13.84 -18.61
C LEU A 60 -7.85 -12.75 -19.61
N PHE A 61 -6.69 -12.12 -19.42
CA PHE A 61 -6.15 -11.10 -20.30
C PHE A 61 -5.79 -11.69 -21.68
N GLU A 62 -5.18 -12.87 -21.71
CA GLU A 62 -4.89 -13.60 -22.95
C GLU A 62 -6.18 -14.00 -23.69
N LYS A 63 -7.18 -14.56 -23.00
CA LYS A 63 -8.49 -14.90 -23.58
C LYS A 63 -9.20 -13.67 -24.17
N ALA A 64 -9.06 -12.51 -23.53
CA ALA A 64 -9.59 -11.26 -24.03
C ALA A 64 -8.69 -10.58 -25.09
N GLY A 65 -7.46 -11.05 -25.28
CA GLY A 65 -6.49 -10.44 -26.19
C GLY A 65 -6.13 -9.00 -25.82
N VAL A 66 -5.97 -8.73 -24.52
CA VAL A 66 -5.61 -7.40 -23.98
C VAL A 66 -4.28 -7.46 -23.23
N GLU A 67 -3.51 -6.38 -23.27
CA GLU A 67 -2.27 -6.23 -22.52
C GLU A 67 -2.50 -5.63 -21.13
N ALA A 68 -1.49 -5.74 -20.25
CA ALA A 68 -1.53 -5.11 -18.93
C ALA A 68 -1.62 -3.57 -19.07
N PRO A 69 -2.66 -2.92 -18.52
CA PRO A 69 -2.86 -1.48 -18.65
C PRO A 69 -1.79 -0.70 -17.89
N LYS A 70 -1.40 0.44 -18.47
CA LYS A 70 -0.42 1.37 -17.85
C LYS A 70 -1.10 2.62 -17.30
N THR A 71 -2.31 2.92 -17.74
CA THR A 71 -3.11 4.06 -17.31
C THR A 71 -4.52 3.63 -16.89
N TRP A 72 -5.22 4.52 -16.19
CA TRP A 72 -6.62 4.30 -15.82
C TRP A 72 -7.54 4.19 -17.03
N ASP A 73 -7.26 4.92 -18.10
CA ASP A 73 -8.07 4.84 -19.32
C ASP A 73 -7.80 3.54 -20.09
N ASP A 74 -6.56 3.04 -20.09
CA ASP A 74 -6.25 1.70 -20.61
C ASP A 74 -6.98 0.63 -19.81
N LEU A 75 -7.00 0.76 -18.48
CA LEU A 75 -7.70 -0.18 -17.60
C LEU A 75 -9.21 -0.22 -17.90
N LYS A 76 -9.86 0.94 -18.09
CA LYS A 76 -11.29 0.99 -18.44
C LYS A 76 -11.56 0.27 -19.78
N LYS A 77 -10.71 0.51 -20.79
CA LYS A 77 -10.85 -0.15 -22.11
C LYS A 77 -10.60 -1.65 -22.03
N ALA A 78 -9.55 -2.07 -21.33
CA ALA A 78 -9.25 -3.48 -21.09
C ALA A 78 -10.40 -4.16 -20.34
N ALA A 79 -10.94 -3.50 -19.31
CA ALA A 79 -12.03 -4.05 -18.51
C ALA A 79 -13.32 -4.26 -19.32
N ALA A 80 -13.70 -3.29 -20.17
CA ALA A 80 -14.82 -3.43 -21.09
C ALA A 80 -14.60 -4.61 -22.07
N THR A 81 -13.39 -4.71 -22.65
CA THR A 81 -13.05 -5.78 -23.60
C THR A 81 -13.08 -7.16 -22.94
N ILE A 82 -12.60 -7.27 -21.70
CA ILE A 82 -12.67 -8.51 -20.91
C ILE A 82 -14.12 -8.89 -20.66
N LYS A 83 -14.98 -7.92 -20.27
CA LYS A 83 -16.40 -8.18 -20.04
C LYS A 83 -17.09 -8.72 -21.30
N ASP A 84 -16.87 -8.06 -22.43
CA ASP A 84 -17.48 -8.41 -23.71
C ASP A 84 -17.04 -9.80 -24.20
N LYS A 85 -15.76 -10.15 -24.05
CA LYS A 85 -15.20 -11.41 -24.58
C LYS A 85 -15.33 -12.60 -23.65
N THR A 86 -15.47 -12.37 -22.35
CA THR A 86 -15.35 -13.45 -21.34
C THR A 86 -16.55 -13.54 -20.41
N GLY A 87 -17.40 -12.50 -20.34
CA GLY A 87 -18.49 -12.38 -19.38
C GLY A 87 -18.06 -12.01 -17.95
N VAL A 88 -16.75 -12.02 -17.67
CA VAL A 88 -16.16 -11.71 -16.36
C VAL A 88 -15.93 -10.21 -16.22
N ASP A 89 -16.14 -9.64 -15.03
CA ASP A 89 -15.85 -8.23 -14.77
C ASP A 89 -14.34 -7.96 -14.85
N GLY A 90 -13.94 -7.00 -15.68
CA GLY A 90 -12.52 -6.74 -15.97
C GLY A 90 -11.78 -5.85 -14.97
N TYR A 91 -12.47 -5.36 -13.94
CA TYR A 91 -11.86 -4.65 -12.81
C TYR A 91 -12.70 -4.84 -11.56
N TRP A 92 -12.04 -5.15 -10.45
CA TRP A 92 -12.64 -5.16 -9.13
C TRP A 92 -11.73 -4.40 -8.17
N ALA A 93 -12.28 -3.38 -7.52
CA ALA A 93 -11.67 -2.77 -6.35
C ALA A 93 -12.70 -2.75 -5.23
N SER A 94 -12.27 -3.12 -4.03
CA SER A 94 -13.10 -2.95 -2.83
C SER A 94 -13.46 -1.47 -2.70
N THR A 95 -14.72 -1.14 -2.91
CA THR A 95 -15.29 0.21 -2.66
C THR A 95 -15.64 0.42 -1.18
N ALA A 96 -15.46 -0.60 -0.34
CA ALA A 96 -15.55 -0.46 1.11
C ALA A 96 -14.28 0.24 1.61
N GLY A 97 -14.37 1.57 1.72
CA GLY A 97 -13.50 2.39 2.57
C GLY A 97 -13.97 2.36 4.02
#